data_AF-A0A7S3XFE4-F1
#
_entry.id   AF-A0A7S3XFE4-F1
#
_cell.length_a   1.000
_cell.length_b   1.000
_cell.length_c   1.000
_cell.angle_alpha   90.00
_cell.angle_beta   90.00
_cell.angle_gamma   90.00
#
_symmetry.space_group_name_H-M   'P 1'
#
loop_
_entity.id
_entity.type
_entity.pdbx_description
1 polymer ?
#
loop_
_entity_poly.entity_id
_entity_poly.type
_entity_poly.pdbx_seq_one_letter_code
_entity_poly.pdbx_strand_id
1 'polypeptide(L)'
;PAYASKSTRNGLRVCDLADMDAFKAKFEALVADARARFGDALEYDTEAELANYERLAERIAPYITDTVAYVNNAHKEGKRILVEGANATMLDVDFGTYPFVTSSNPSVGGVISGLGLA
;
A
#
# COMPACT_ATOMS: atom_id res chain seq x y z
N PRO A 1 -8.62 -5.88 2.54
CA PRO A 1 -8.16 -5.52 3.92
C PRO A 1 -7.22 -4.30 3.95
N ALA A 2 -6.12 -4.30 3.20
CA ALA A 2 -5.14 -3.20 3.21
C ALA A 2 -5.74 -1.82 2.89
N TYR A 3 -6.61 -1.71 1.87
CA TYR A 3 -7.31 -0.45 1.57
C TYR A 3 -8.23 0.03 2.70
N ALA A 4 -8.86 -0.87 3.46
CA ALA A 4 -9.64 -0.49 4.63
C ALA A 4 -8.74 0.06 5.76
N SER A 5 -7.57 -0.53 5.98
CA SER A 5 -6.56 -0.01 6.91
C SER A 5 -6.01 1.36 6.48
N LYS A 6 -5.82 1.57 5.17
CA LYS A 6 -5.48 2.88 4.59
C LYS A 6 -6.58 3.90 4.89
N SER A 7 -7.85 3.58 4.61
CA SER A 7 -8.98 4.50 4.82
C SER A 7 -9.20 4.84 6.29
N THR A 8 -8.99 3.88 7.19
CA THR A 8 -9.08 4.11 8.65
C THR A 8 -7.82 4.75 9.23
N ARG A 9 -6.73 4.85 8.45
CA ARG A 9 -5.43 5.43 8.81
C ARG A 9 -4.69 4.66 9.91
N ASN A 10 -4.95 3.36 10.04
CA ASN A 10 -4.18 2.47 10.92
C ASN A 10 -3.12 1.64 10.17
N GLY A 11 -3.15 1.65 8.83
CA GLY A 11 -2.23 0.87 8.00
C GLY A 11 -0.77 1.36 8.03
N LEU A 12 0.13 0.45 7.67
CA LEU A 12 1.55 0.70 7.45
C LEU A 12 1.84 1.08 5.99
N ARG A 13 2.84 1.92 5.78
CA ARG A 13 3.37 2.31 4.46
C ARG A 13 4.84 1.90 4.36
N VAL A 14 5.36 1.87 3.13
CA VAL A 14 6.77 1.54 2.86
C VAL A 14 7.74 2.46 3.62
N CYS A 15 7.39 3.74 3.82
CA CYS A 15 8.21 4.67 4.59
C CYS A 15 8.35 4.30 6.07
N ASP A 16 7.41 3.54 6.64
CA ASP A 16 7.51 3.11 8.05
C ASP A 16 8.65 2.10 8.25
N LEU A 17 9.13 1.42 7.19
CA LEU A 17 10.28 0.50 7.26
C LEU A 17 11.61 1.20 7.54
N ALA A 18 11.66 2.53 7.44
CA ALA A 18 12.85 3.31 7.78
C ALA A 18 13.12 3.36 9.29
N ASP A 19 12.10 3.09 10.12
CA ASP A 19 12.19 3.01 11.58
C ASP A 19 11.53 1.71 12.04
N MET A 20 12.35 0.66 12.16
CA MET A 20 11.85 -0.68 12.48
C MET A 20 11.26 -0.79 13.89
N ASP A 21 11.69 0.04 14.84
CA ASP A 21 11.11 0.03 16.18
C ASP A 21 9.68 0.60 16.16
N ALA A 22 9.47 1.72 15.46
CA ALA A 22 8.14 2.28 15.25
C ALA A 22 7.26 1.38 14.37
N PHE A 23 7.84 0.71 13.37
CA PHE A 23 7.15 -0.26 12.51
C PHE A 23 6.61 -1.43 13.33
N LYS A 24 7.44 -2.04 14.19
CA LYS A 24 7.05 -3.16 15.05
C LYS A 24 5.85 -2.82 15.93
N ALA A 25 5.91 -1.70 16.64
CA ALA A 25 4.81 -1.26 17.50
C ALA A 25 3.49 -1.06 16.73
N LYS A 26 3.54 -0.47 15.53
CA LYS A 26 2.37 -0.31 14.66
C LYS A 26 1.86 -1.65 14.09
N PHE A 27 2.77 -2.56 13.75
CA PHE A 27 2.45 -3.88 13.21
C PHE A 27 1.75 -4.75 14.26
N GLU A 28 2.28 -4.80 15.49
CA GLU A 28 1.66 -5.50 16.61
C GLU A 28 0.25 -4.97 16.90
N ALA A 29 0.06 -3.64 16.85
CA ALA A 29 -1.26 -3.03 17.01
C ALA A 29 -2.24 -3.48 15.90
N LEU A 30 -1.78 -3.60 14.65
CA LEU A 30 -2.59 -4.13 13.54
C LEU A 30 -2.94 -5.60 13.73
N VAL A 31 -2.01 -6.42 14.22
CA VAL A 31 -2.27 -7.84 14.52
C VAL A 31 -3.27 -7.96 15.66
N ALA A 32 -3.13 -7.17 16.72
CA ALA A 32 -4.06 -7.15 17.84
C ALA A 32 -5.49 -6.74 17.40
N ASP A 33 -5.61 -5.71 16.56
CA ASP A 33 -6.88 -5.28 15.96
C ASP A 33 -7.50 -6.39 15.08
N ALA A 34 -6.68 -7.08 14.28
CA ALA A 34 -7.15 -8.20 13.47
C ALA A 34 -7.64 -9.38 14.33
N ARG A 35 -6.88 -9.75 15.38
CA ARG A 35 -7.28 -10.80 16.33
C ARG A 35 -8.58 -10.43 17.06
N ALA A 36 -8.76 -9.17 17.45
CA ALA A 36 -10.00 -8.72 18.10
C ALA A 36 -11.22 -8.81 17.17
N ARG A 37 -11.04 -8.63 15.86
CA ARG A 37 -12.14 -8.67 14.86
C ARG A 37 -12.46 -10.08 14.39
N PHE A 38 -11.45 -10.93 14.23
CA PHE A 38 -11.59 -12.26 13.62
C PHE A 38 -11.50 -13.41 14.63
N GLY A 39 -11.15 -13.11 15.89
CA GLY A 39 -11.04 -14.07 16.98
C GLY A 39 -9.87 -15.05 16.80
N ASP A 40 -9.95 -16.16 17.54
CA ASP A 40 -8.90 -17.19 17.62
C ASP A 40 -8.69 -17.97 16.32
N ALA A 41 -9.54 -17.79 15.31
CA ALA A 41 -9.34 -18.36 13.97
C ALA A 41 -8.15 -17.74 13.22
N LEU A 42 -7.68 -16.56 13.66
CA LEU A 42 -6.51 -15.91 13.07
C LEU A 42 -5.23 -16.36 13.78
N GLU A 43 -4.76 -17.56 13.41
CA GLU A 43 -3.41 -18.01 13.74
C GLU A 43 -2.39 -17.23 12.90
N TYR A 44 -1.57 -16.41 13.55
CA TYR A 44 -0.62 -15.54 12.86
C TYR A 44 0.67 -15.39 13.69
N ASP A 45 1.79 -15.83 13.12
CA ASP A 45 3.12 -15.72 13.71
C ASP A 45 3.67 -14.31 13.49
N THR A 46 3.48 -13.46 14.50
CA THR A 46 3.86 -12.05 14.46
C THR A 46 5.38 -11.87 14.41
N GLU A 47 6.11 -12.68 15.18
CA GLU A 47 7.58 -12.59 15.27
C GLU A 47 8.24 -13.03 13.97
N ALA A 48 7.79 -14.14 13.39
CA ALA A 48 8.31 -14.60 12.09
C ALA A 48 8.06 -13.58 10.99
N GLU A 49 6.87 -12.94 10.96
CA GLU A 49 6.58 -11.92 9.96
C GLU A 49 7.41 -10.65 10.18
N LEU A 50 7.59 -10.20 11.42
CA LEU A 50 8.46 -9.06 11.74
C LEU A 50 9.90 -9.32 11.28
N ALA A 51 10.44 -10.51 11.55
CA ALA A 51 11.77 -10.91 11.06
C ALA A 51 11.84 -10.95 9.52
N ASN A 52 10.75 -11.34 8.85
CA ASN A 52 10.66 -11.26 7.40
C ASN A 52 10.66 -9.80 6.89
N TYR A 53 9.92 -8.90 7.55
CA TYR A 53 9.91 -7.48 7.20
C TYR A 53 11.26 -6.81 7.42
N GLU A 54 12.02 -7.18 8.46
CA GLU A 54 13.41 -6.69 8.65
C GLU A 54 14.28 -7.03 7.43
N ARG A 55 14.26 -8.29 7.00
CA ARG A 55 15.01 -8.74 5.80
C ARG A 55 14.53 -8.06 4.54
N LEU A 56 13.22 -7.81 4.41
CA LEU A 56 12.65 -7.11 3.26
C LEU A 56 13.04 -5.64 3.26
N ALA A 57 13.02 -4.97 4.41
CA ALA A 57 13.40 -3.57 4.57
C ALA A 57 14.82 -3.33 4.02
N GLU A 58 15.79 -4.17 4.41
CA GLU A 58 17.16 -4.12 3.89
C GLU A 58 17.21 -4.29 2.36
N ARG A 59 16.47 -5.27 1.82
CA ARG A 59 16.46 -5.57 0.39
C ARG A 59 15.82 -4.47 -0.45
N ILE A 60 14.79 -3.81 0.06
CA ILE A 60 14.05 -2.80 -0.70
C ILE A 60 14.55 -1.38 -0.48
N ALA A 61 15.32 -1.13 0.59
CA ALA A 61 15.82 0.20 0.93
C ALA A 61 16.44 0.97 -0.25
N PRO A 62 17.26 0.35 -1.14
CA PRO A 62 17.82 1.05 -2.30
C PRO A 62 16.79 1.53 -3.34
N TYR A 63 15.56 1.01 -3.30
CA TYR A 63 14.49 1.33 -4.25
C TYR A 63 13.44 2.29 -3.68
N ILE A 64 13.54 2.64 -2.39
CA ILE A 64 12.62 3.59 -1.75
C ILE A 64 13.07 5.02 -2.10
N THR A 65 12.13 5.81 -2.63
CA THR A 65 12.37 7.23 -2.93
C THR A 65 11.07 8.02 -2.77
N ASP A 66 11.17 9.36 -2.76
CA ASP A 66 10.02 10.23 -3.01
C ASP A 66 9.57 10.05 -4.47
N THR A 67 8.55 9.22 -4.66
CA THR A 67 8.01 8.91 -5.99
C THR A 67 7.27 10.08 -6.61
N VAL A 68 6.71 10.99 -5.81
CA VAL A 68 6.03 12.19 -6.31
C VAL A 68 7.06 13.09 -6.98
N ALA A 69 8.18 13.39 -6.30
CA ALA A 69 9.26 14.17 -6.88
C ALA A 69 9.88 13.47 -8.10
N TYR A 70 10.14 12.17 -7.99
CA TYR A 70 10.75 11.37 -9.06
C TYR A 70 9.94 11.40 -10.35
N VAL A 71 8.65 11.10 -10.29
CA VAL A 71 7.77 11.03 -11.46
C VAL A 71 7.57 12.41 -12.09
N ASN A 72 7.35 13.45 -11.28
CA ASN A 72 7.14 14.81 -11.80
C ASN A 72 8.42 15.40 -12.41
N ASN A 73 9.61 15.09 -11.88
CA ASN A 73 10.87 15.50 -12.51
C ASN A 73 11.08 14.78 -13.84
N ALA A 74 10.81 13.47 -13.92
CA ALA A 74 10.84 12.74 -15.18
C ALA A 74 9.89 13.34 -16.24
N HIS A 75 8.69 13.75 -15.82
CA HIS A 75 7.74 14.43 -16.69
C HIS A 75 8.28 15.79 -17.18
N LYS A 76 8.83 16.63 -16.29
CA LYS A 76 9.43 17.93 -16.63
C LYS A 76 10.62 17.82 -17.57
N GLU A 77 11.40 16.75 -17.46
CA GLU A 77 12.51 16.42 -18.35
C GLU A 77 12.06 15.93 -19.73
N GLY A 78 10.75 15.83 -19.99
CA GLY A 78 10.19 15.38 -21.26
C GLY A 78 10.31 13.88 -21.48
N LYS A 79 10.50 13.07 -20.43
CA LYS A 79 10.54 11.61 -20.55
C LYS A 79 9.15 11.07 -20.88
N ARG A 80 9.13 9.99 -21.65
CA ARG A 80 7.90 9.22 -21.91
C ARG A 80 7.64 8.30 -20.73
N ILE A 81 6.45 8.41 -20.15
CA ILE A 81 6.02 7.61 -19.00
C ILE A 81 4.88 6.70 -19.47
N LEU A 82 5.08 5.38 -19.35
CA LEU A 82 4.04 4.39 -19.54
C LEU A 82 3.45 4.02 -18.17
N VAL A 83 2.14 4.08 -18.04
CA VAL A 83 1.43 3.66 -16.83
C VAL A 83 0.66 2.37 -17.13
N GLU A 84 1.06 1.30 -16.47
CA GLU A 84 0.40 0.01 -16.57
C GLU A 84 -0.73 -0.07 -15.54
N GLY A 85 -1.96 0.10 -16.01
CA GLY A 85 -3.16 -0.04 -15.16
C GLY A 85 -3.39 -1.51 -14.78
N ALA A 86 -3.76 -1.74 -13.51
CA ALA A 86 -4.20 -3.04 -13.02
C ALA A 86 -5.73 -3.12 -12.97
N ASN A 87 -6.28 -4.35 -12.98
CA ASN A 87 -7.71 -4.63 -13.03
C ASN A 87 -8.39 -4.07 -14.31
N ALA A 88 -9.62 -3.57 -14.21
CA ALA A 88 -10.38 -3.03 -15.33
C ALA A 88 -11.47 -2.09 -14.82
N THR A 89 -11.98 -1.21 -15.69
CA THR A 89 -13.00 -0.21 -15.34
C THR A 89 -14.24 -0.80 -14.66
N MET A 90 -14.72 -1.97 -15.11
CA MET A 90 -15.90 -2.62 -14.51
C MET A 90 -15.67 -3.17 -13.09
N LEU A 91 -14.41 -3.20 -12.64
CA LEU A 91 -14.02 -3.57 -11.28
C LEU A 91 -13.73 -2.34 -10.40
N ASP A 92 -13.99 -1.12 -10.89
CA ASP A 92 -13.76 0.10 -10.12
C ASP A 92 -14.68 0.18 -8.90
N VAL A 93 -14.13 0.61 -7.76
CA VAL A 93 -14.87 0.70 -6.50
C VAL A 93 -16.06 1.66 -6.58
N ASP A 94 -15.96 2.71 -7.41
CA ASP A 94 -17.00 3.72 -7.59
C ASP A 94 -17.86 3.48 -8.84
N PHE A 95 -17.24 3.02 -9.93
CA PHE A 95 -17.90 2.91 -11.25
C PHE A 95 -18.22 1.49 -11.71
N GLY A 96 -17.74 0.47 -10.98
CA GLY A 96 -17.93 -0.93 -11.32
C GLY A 96 -19.25 -1.51 -10.84
N THR A 97 -19.41 -2.82 -10.97
CA THR A 97 -20.62 -3.55 -10.53
C THR A 97 -20.60 -3.85 -9.04
N TYR A 98 -20.64 -2.82 -8.21
CA TYR A 98 -20.64 -2.97 -6.74
C TYR A 98 -21.73 -3.94 -6.27
N PRO A 99 -21.45 -4.88 -5.33
CA PRO A 99 -20.21 -5.05 -4.55
C PRO A 99 -19.15 -5.95 -5.21
N PHE A 100 -19.36 -6.42 -6.44
CA PHE A 100 -18.44 -7.32 -7.16
C PHE A 100 -17.31 -6.53 -7.86
N VAL A 101 -16.57 -5.76 -7.08
CA VAL A 101 -15.53 -4.83 -7.52
C VAL A 101 -14.25 -5.02 -6.71
N THR A 102 -13.14 -4.42 -7.15
CA THR A 102 -11.95 -4.26 -6.29
C THR A 102 -12.13 -3.07 -5.33
N SER A 103 -11.21 -2.89 -4.39
CA SER A 103 -11.24 -1.78 -3.40
C SER A 103 -10.44 -0.54 -3.84
N SER A 104 -10.14 -0.42 -5.14
CA SER A 104 -9.34 0.65 -5.73
C SER A 104 -10.00 1.23 -6.98
N ASN A 105 -9.43 2.29 -7.52
CA ASN A 105 -9.88 2.92 -8.77
C ASN A 105 -8.96 2.53 -9.94
N PRO A 106 -9.26 1.47 -10.71
CA PRO A 106 -8.59 1.10 -11.96
C PRO A 106 -9.00 1.98 -13.15
N SER A 107 -9.74 3.07 -12.92
CA SER A 107 -10.04 4.10 -13.91
C SER A 107 -8.93 5.18 -13.98
N VAL A 108 -9.05 6.11 -14.93
CA VAL A 108 -8.04 7.16 -15.18
C VAL A 108 -7.76 8.04 -13.94
N GLY A 109 -8.73 8.24 -13.05
CA GLY A 109 -8.52 8.98 -11.80
C GLY A 109 -7.49 8.32 -10.86
N GLY A 110 -7.36 6.99 -10.95
CA GLY A 110 -6.35 6.22 -10.22
C GLY A 110 -4.92 6.51 -10.68
N VAL A 111 -4.73 6.89 -11.94
CA VAL A 111 -3.40 7.28 -12.47
C VAL A 111 -2.92 8.55 -11.80
N ILE A 112 -3.78 9.58 -11.74
CA ILE A 112 -3.44 10.89 -11.17
C ILE A 112 -3.20 10.75 -9.66
N SER A 113 -4.17 10.17 -8.94
CA SER A 113 -4.13 10.05 -7.49
C SER A 113 -3.08 9.04 -6.99
N GLY A 114 -2.82 7.97 -7.74
CA GLY A 114 -1.86 6.94 -7.38
C GLY A 114 -0.40 7.32 -7.62
N LEU A 115 -0.12 8.16 -8.62
CA LEU A 115 1.23 8.60 -8.96
C LEU A 115 1.59 9.98 -8.40
N GLY A 116 0.60 10.78 -7.98
CA GLY A 116 0.84 12.16 -7.58
C GLY A 116 1.31 13.03 -8.76
N LEU A 117 0.84 12.72 -9.96
CA LEU A 117 1.13 13.49 -11.18
C LEU A 117 0.31 14.79 -11.17
N ALA A 118 0.97 15.93 -11.40
CA ALA A 118 0.34 17.26 -11.47
C ALA A 118 1.03 18.17 -12.49
#